data_AF-A0A9D9ELH9-F1
#
_entry.id   AF-A0A9D9ELH9-F1
#
_cell.length_a   1.000
_cell.length_b   1.000
_cell.length_c   1.000
_cell.angle_alpha   90.00
_cell.angle_beta   90.00
_cell.angle_gamma   90.00
#
_symmetry.space_group_name_H-M   'P 1'
#
loop_
_entity.id
_entity.type
_entity.pdbx_description
1 polymer ?
#
loop_
_entity_poly.entity_id
_entity_poly.type
_entity_poly.pdbx_seq_one_letter_code
_entity_poly.pdbx_strand_id
1 'polypeptide(L)'
;MCGQNQDAGFSGAEKEKPDCGGSAGQQDFLLRRIVAGGREILLLGTAHISQTSAEDVAAHIREEHPDKVCIELDEDRVRSMRNEKKWQELDVVKVLKQGKGFLLLANLALSSFQKRMGQGVGTAPGEEMRSALTAADSLGIPCVMVDRPIQVTLNRAWAKNTFTGKVKLLGALLSSAFSRGEMTQEEVESLKNRSVMDGMMEELSAYLPQVKEVLIDERDRYLAAKIWETPGNKLLAVLGAGHLDGTEQWIRRLAAGEASADVSSISTVPPKKKSAKFAGALIPLLILALLAAGFVTGGAATSAEMLLRWLLWNGSLAAAGSIAALAHPLTVLVSFASAPVATLNPFVGVGLFAGMCEAAVRRPRVKDMETLSDDVLRFRGFYRNRIAHVLLIFVLSSLGGAIGNFIAVPALITSLF
;
A
#
# COMPACT_ATOMS: atom_id res chain seq x y z
N MET A 1 40.43 -17.95 -55.40
CA MET A 1 41.41 -19.03 -55.65
C MET A 1 42.79 -18.40 -55.55
N CYS A 2 43.46 -18.46 -54.40
CA CYS A 2 44.26 -19.57 -53.85
C CYS A 2 45.74 -19.41 -54.23
N GLY A 3 46.64 -19.54 -53.25
CA GLY A 3 48.11 -19.53 -53.38
C GLY A 3 48.76 -18.48 -52.48
N GLN A 4 48.79 -18.64 -51.16
CA GLN A 4 49.82 -19.34 -50.36
C GLN A 4 51.24 -18.77 -50.47
N ASN A 5 51.75 -18.29 -49.33
CA ASN A 5 53.13 -18.58 -48.92
C ASN A 5 53.19 -18.77 -47.40
N GLN A 6 53.81 -19.88 -47.01
CA GLN A 6 54.12 -20.41 -45.68
C GLN A 6 55.31 -19.61 -45.09
N ASP A 7 55.74 -19.64 -43.83
CA ASP A 7 55.85 -20.67 -42.80
C ASP A 7 56.18 -19.99 -41.45
N ALA A 8 55.92 -20.67 -40.33
CA ALA A 8 56.84 -20.88 -39.19
C ALA A 8 56.07 -20.99 -37.86
N GLY A 9 56.07 -22.20 -37.29
CA GLY A 9 55.46 -22.50 -36.01
C GLY A 9 56.25 -22.01 -34.79
N PHE A 10 55.58 -21.97 -33.65
CA PHE A 10 56.24 -22.15 -32.35
C PHE A 10 55.27 -22.79 -31.34
N SER A 11 55.76 -23.87 -30.75
CA SER A 11 55.29 -24.55 -29.55
C SER A 11 55.18 -23.58 -28.35
N GLY A 12 54.21 -23.77 -27.45
CA GLY A 12 54.27 -23.09 -26.15
C GLY A 12 53.00 -23.12 -25.30
N ALA A 13 52.96 -24.10 -24.39
CA ALA A 13 52.41 -24.03 -23.04
C ALA A 13 50.91 -23.65 -22.84
N GLU A 14 50.12 -24.68 -22.52
CA GLU A 14 49.00 -24.55 -21.58
C GLU A 14 49.48 -23.84 -20.31
N LYS A 15 49.02 -22.61 -20.10
CA LYS A 15 49.08 -21.96 -18.78
C LYS A 15 47.81 -22.32 -18.04
N GLU A 16 47.93 -23.27 -17.13
CA GLU A 16 47.02 -23.43 -16.00
C GLU A 16 46.83 -22.06 -15.32
N LYS A 17 45.57 -21.60 -15.25
CA LYS A 17 45.20 -20.46 -14.41
C LYS A 17 45.28 -20.91 -12.96
N PRO A 18 45.91 -20.14 -12.06
CA PRO A 18 45.91 -20.48 -10.65
C PRO A 18 44.49 -20.32 -10.10
N ASP A 19 44.02 -21.40 -9.48
CA ASP A 19 42.91 -21.42 -8.55
C ASP A 19 43.24 -20.47 -7.39
N CYS A 20 42.46 -19.40 -7.26
CA CYS A 20 42.50 -18.51 -6.12
C CYS A 20 41.10 -18.49 -5.49
N GLY A 21 40.81 -19.55 -4.75
CA GLY A 21 39.88 -19.48 -3.62
C GLY A 21 40.36 -18.44 -2.61
N GLY A 22 39.47 -17.50 -2.28
CA GLY A 22 39.69 -16.45 -1.29
C GLY A 22 38.44 -15.60 -1.13
N SER A 23 37.54 -16.01 -0.25
CA SER A 23 36.23 -15.41 0.04
C SER A 23 36.28 -14.09 0.84
N ALA A 24 37.18 -13.17 0.48
CA ALA A 24 37.37 -11.90 1.20
C ALA A 24 36.94 -10.64 0.41
N GLY A 25 36.37 -10.80 -0.79
CA GLY A 25 36.15 -9.68 -1.72
C GLY A 25 34.71 -9.14 -1.82
N GLN A 26 33.74 -9.68 -1.08
CA GLN A 26 32.31 -9.38 -1.34
C GLN A 26 31.59 -8.67 -0.18
N GLN A 27 32.26 -8.34 0.93
CA GLN A 27 31.63 -7.78 2.13
C GLN A 27 31.72 -6.24 2.27
N ASP A 28 32.61 -5.56 1.53
CA ASP A 28 32.91 -4.13 1.73
C ASP A 28 32.03 -3.16 0.90
N PHE A 29 31.12 -3.67 0.06
CA PHE A 29 30.38 -2.84 -0.90
C PHE A 29 29.16 -2.09 -0.33
N LEU A 30 28.71 -2.48 0.87
CA LEU A 30 27.51 -1.90 1.50
C LEU A 30 27.85 -0.84 2.55
N LEU A 31 29.12 -0.69 2.91
CA LEU A 31 29.58 0.34 3.84
C LEU A 31 30.21 1.50 3.08
N ARG A 32 29.68 2.71 3.24
CA ARG A 32 30.24 3.94 2.67
C ARG A 32 30.69 4.88 3.75
N ARG A 33 31.95 5.30 3.70
CA ARG A 33 32.52 6.27 4.62
C ARG A 33 32.53 7.66 4.00
N ILE A 34 31.93 8.61 4.69
CA ILE A 34 31.84 10.00 4.26
C ILE A 34 32.47 10.86 5.36
N VAL A 35 33.55 11.58 5.02
CA VAL A 35 34.11 12.61 5.89
C VAL A 35 33.58 13.96 5.41
N ALA A 36 32.70 14.56 6.21
CA ALA A 36 31.97 15.78 5.84
C ALA A 36 31.70 16.67 7.06
N GLY A 37 31.96 17.97 6.92
CA GLY A 37 31.74 18.94 8.01
C GLY A 37 32.52 18.61 9.29
N GLY A 38 33.71 18.03 9.17
CA GLY A 38 34.55 17.61 10.30
C GLY A 38 34.07 16.36 11.04
N ARG A 39 33.12 15.61 10.47
CA ARG A 39 32.51 14.41 11.04
C ARG A 39 32.72 13.21 10.12
N GLU A 40 32.72 12.01 10.70
CA GLU A 40 32.68 10.73 9.99
C GLU A 40 31.24 10.19 9.99
N ILE A 41 30.67 9.99 8.81
CA ILE A 41 29.34 9.40 8.62
C ILE A 41 29.51 8.11 7.83
N LEU A 42 29.12 7.00 8.43
CA LEU A 42 29.11 5.68 7.82
C LEU A 42 27.69 5.35 7.36
N LEU A 43 27.50 5.06 6.09
CA LEU A 43 26.23 4.55 5.55
C LEU A 43 26.36 3.05 5.35
N LEU A 44 25.58 2.28 6.10
CA LEU A 44 25.55 0.83 6.03
C LEU A 44 24.25 0.36 5.35
N GLY A 45 24.38 -0.28 4.21
CA GLY A 45 23.29 -0.82 3.42
C GLY A 45 22.78 -2.16 3.90
N THR A 46 21.46 -2.35 3.87
CA THR A 46 20.81 -3.64 4.16
C THR A 46 20.08 -4.15 2.92
N ALA A 47 20.32 -5.41 2.55
CA ALA A 47 19.52 -6.13 1.58
C ALA A 47 18.47 -6.94 2.36
N HIS A 48 17.25 -6.39 2.49
CA HIS A 48 16.14 -6.75 3.40
C HIS A 48 15.60 -8.21 3.40
N ILE A 49 16.44 -9.20 3.11
CA ILE A 49 16.09 -10.56 2.71
C ILE A 49 17.20 -11.55 3.15
N SER A 50 18.06 -11.25 4.15
CA SER A 50 19.02 -12.27 4.62
C SER A 50 19.40 -12.17 6.10
N GLN A 51 19.55 -13.33 6.75
CA GLN A 51 20.03 -13.44 8.13
C GLN A 51 21.46 -12.91 8.28
N THR A 52 22.29 -13.15 7.26
CA THR A 52 23.65 -12.62 7.17
C THR A 52 23.67 -11.10 7.26
N SER A 53 22.73 -10.41 6.59
CA SER A 53 22.66 -8.94 6.65
C SER A 53 22.35 -8.42 8.05
N ALA A 54 21.58 -9.16 8.87
CA ALA A 54 21.26 -8.75 10.23
C ALA A 54 22.46 -8.92 11.17
N GLU A 55 23.24 -10.01 10.99
CA GLU A 55 24.48 -10.26 11.72
C GLU A 55 25.56 -9.24 11.36
N ASP A 56 25.71 -8.93 10.08
CA ASP A 56 26.65 -7.94 9.56
C ASP A 56 26.39 -6.55 10.16
N VAL A 57 25.12 -6.13 10.25
CA VAL A 57 24.74 -4.87 10.89
C VAL A 57 25.18 -4.81 12.34
N ALA A 58 24.94 -5.88 13.11
CA ALA A 58 25.37 -5.93 14.50
C ALA A 58 26.90 -5.94 14.65
N ALA A 59 27.63 -6.60 13.73
CA ALA A 59 29.08 -6.60 13.72
C ALA A 59 29.66 -5.19 13.50
N HIS A 60 29.21 -4.50 12.45
CA HIS A 60 29.67 -3.14 12.14
C HIS A 60 29.36 -2.14 13.26
N ILE A 61 28.21 -2.24 13.92
CA ILE A 61 27.90 -1.37 15.07
C ILE A 61 28.87 -1.60 16.23
N ARG A 62 29.25 -2.85 16.50
CA ARG A 62 30.23 -3.19 17.55
C ARG A 62 31.65 -2.75 17.19
N GLU A 63 32.06 -2.94 15.95
CA GLU A 63 33.40 -2.61 15.48
C GLU A 63 33.62 -1.10 15.37
N GLU A 64 32.64 -0.38 14.81
CA GLU A 64 32.76 1.06 14.58
C GLU A 64 32.52 1.89 15.84
N HIS A 65 31.74 1.35 16.79
CA HIS A 65 31.39 1.99 18.05
C HIS A 65 31.01 3.49 17.90
N PRO A 66 30.01 3.82 17.07
CA PRO A 66 29.64 5.20 16.76
C PRO A 66 29.05 5.93 17.97
N ASP A 67 29.05 7.26 17.91
CA ASP A 67 28.39 8.10 18.92
C ASP A 67 26.87 7.87 18.92
N LYS A 68 26.30 7.63 17.73
CA LYS A 68 24.87 7.35 17.51
C LYS A 68 24.65 6.45 16.32
N VAL A 69 23.58 5.65 16.39
CA VAL A 69 23.09 4.84 15.27
C VAL A 69 21.83 5.49 14.69
N CYS A 70 21.90 5.91 13.42
CA CYS A 70 20.75 6.42 12.67
C CYS A 70 20.05 5.25 11.97
N ILE A 71 18.73 5.14 12.09
CA ILE A 71 17.98 3.99 11.56
C ILE A 71 16.90 4.49 10.59
N GLU A 72 16.80 3.87 9.41
CA GLU A 72 15.77 4.13 8.38
C GLU A 72 14.38 3.65 8.80
N LEU A 73 13.91 4.13 9.94
CA LEU A 73 12.60 3.88 10.49
C LEU A 73 12.02 5.15 11.09
N ASP A 74 10.69 5.20 11.13
CA ASP A 74 9.94 6.18 11.91
C ASP A 74 9.49 5.56 13.25
N GLU A 75 9.16 6.41 14.21
CA GLU A 75 8.75 6.02 15.56
C GLU A 75 7.51 5.10 15.58
N ASP A 76 6.55 5.30 14.68
CA ASP A 76 5.37 4.43 14.59
C ASP A 76 5.76 3.03 14.09
N ARG A 77 6.71 2.93 13.16
CA ARG A 77 7.23 1.64 12.69
C ARG A 77 7.98 0.90 13.80
N VAL A 78 8.82 1.58 14.59
CA VAL A 78 9.47 0.95 15.75
C VAL A 78 8.44 0.41 16.75
N ARG A 79 7.41 1.20 17.07
CA ARG A 79 6.31 0.75 17.95
C ARG A 79 5.53 -0.44 17.38
N SER A 80 5.31 -0.45 16.06
CA SER A 80 4.55 -1.50 15.38
C SER A 80 5.33 -2.80 15.25
N MET A 81 6.64 -2.73 14.99
CA MET A 81 7.52 -3.91 14.99
C MET A 81 7.58 -4.60 16.35
N ARG A 82 7.35 -3.85 17.44
CA ARG A 82 7.24 -4.41 18.80
C ARG A 82 5.85 -4.98 19.10
N ASN A 83 4.81 -4.64 18.32
CA ASN A 83 3.40 -4.96 18.61
C ASN A 83 2.56 -5.27 17.35
N GLU A 84 2.97 -6.25 16.54
CA GLU A 84 2.30 -6.62 15.27
C GLU A 84 0.80 -6.93 15.42
N LYS A 85 0.40 -7.58 16.52
CA LYS A 85 -1.00 -7.94 16.81
C LYS A 85 -1.95 -6.73 16.83
N LYS A 86 -1.46 -5.55 17.22
CA LYS A 86 -2.29 -4.34 17.34
C LYS A 86 -2.76 -3.81 15.99
N TRP A 87 -1.99 -4.02 14.91
CA TRP A 87 -2.34 -3.57 13.55
C TRP A 87 -3.48 -4.41 12.96
N GLN A 88 -3.35 -5.74 13.04
CA GLN A 88 -4.31 -6.70 12.49
C GLN A 88 -5.71 -6.59 13.12
N GLU A 89 -5.78 -6.10 14.35
CA GLU A 89 -7.02 -5.91 15.10
C GLU A 89 -7.73 -4.57 14.84
N LEU A 90 -7.10 -3.64 14.10
CA LEU A 90 -7.71 -2.35 13.79
C LEU A 90 -8.98 -2.51 12.94
N ASP A 91 -9.95 -1.65 13.24
CA ASP A 91 -11.21 -1.54 12.51
C ASP A 91 -10.99 -0.85 11.15
N VAL A 92 -11.32 -1.56 10.07
CA VAL A 92 -11.16 -1.07 8.68
C VAL A 92 -11.98 0.20 8.44
N VAL A 93 -13.21 0.26 8.96
CA VAL A 93 -14.09 1.43 8.79
C VAL A 93 -13.47 2.66 9.46
N LYS A 94 -12.88 2.48 10.64
CA LYS A 94 -12.16 3.57 11.34
C LYS A 94 -10.96 4.04 10.53
N VAL A 95 -10.16 3.11 9.99
CA VAL A 95 -8.98 3.41 9.16
C VAL A 95 -9.38 4.19 7.90
N LEU A 96 -10.44 3.75 7.21
CA LEU A 96 -10.98 4.44 6.03
C LEU A 96 -11.49 5.85 6.36
N LYS A 97 -12.25 6.02 7.46
CA LYS A 97 -12.76 7.33 7.91
C LYS A 97 -11.65 8.32 8.28
N GLN A 98 -10.51 7.83 8.76
CA GLN A 98 -9.31 8.64 9.03
C GLN A 98 -8.52 9.02 7.77
N GLY A 99 -9.00 8.64 6.57
CA GLY A 99 -8.29 8.87 5.32
C GLY A 99 -7.08 7.96 5.10
N LYS A 100 -6.94 6.89 5.90
CA LYS A 100 -5.82 5.95 5.84
C LYS A 100 -6.08 4.74 4.93
N GLY A 101 -7.04 4.83 4.02
CA GLY A 101 -7.39 3.72 3.13
C GLY A 101 -6.29 3.36 2.13
N PHE A 102 -5.57 4.35 1.60
CA PHE A 102 -4.42 4.09 0.73
C PHE A 102 -3.29 3.36 1.49
N LEU A 103 -2.99 3.79 2.72
CA LEU A 103 -2.03 3.12 3.60
C LEU A 103 -2.41 1.65 3.84
N LEU A 104 -3.69 1.38 4.11
CA LEU A 104 -4.19 0.03 4.31
C LEU A 104 -3.99 -0.84 3.06
N LEU A 105 -4.30 -0.31 1.87
CA LEU A 105 -4.09 -1.03 0.61
C LEU A 105 -2.60 -1.27 0.33
N ALA A 106 -1.75 -0.27 0.56
CA ALA A 106 -0.30 -0.39 0.39
C ALA A 106 0.29 -1.46 1.32
N ASN A 107 -0.15 -1.48 2.59
CA ASN A 107 0.26 -2.51 3.54
C ASN A 107 -0.20 -3.90 3.10
N LEU A 108 -1.43 -4.05 2.60
CA LEU A 108 -1.93 -5.33 2.08
C LEU A 108 -1.10 -5.83 0.89
N ALA A 109 -0.79 -4.95 -0.07
CA ALA A 109 0.06 -5.28 -1.21
C ALA A 109 1.47 -5.71 -0.76
N LEU A 110 2.06 -4.99 0.19
CA LEU A 110 3.36 -5.32 0.77
C LEU A 110 3.33 -6.67 1.50
N SER A 111 2.33 -6.92 2.34
CA SER A 111 2.17 -8.20 3.05
C SER A 111 1.95 -9.37 2.08
N SER A 112 1.21 -9.15 0.98
CA SER A 112 1.05 -10.13 -0.09
C SER A 112 2.39 -10.44 -0.76
N PHE A 113 3.15 -9.40 -1.14
CA PHE A 113 4.49 -9.56 -1.72
C PHE A 113 5.44 -10.29 -0.76
N GLN A 114 5.45 -9.92 0.53
CA GLN A 114 6.25 -10.58 1.56
C GLN A 114 5.88 -12.05 1.73
N LYS A 115 4.58 -12.39 1.74
CA LYS A 115 4.11 -13.79 1.80
C LYS A 115 4.61 -14.60 0.60
N ARG A 116 4.69 -14.00 -0.60
CA ARG A 116 5.23 -14.64 -1.81
C ARG A 116 6.73 -14.87 -1.75
N MET A 117 7.49 -13.97 -1.12
CA MET A 117 8.95 -14.13 -0.91
C MET A 117 9.29 -15.08 0.25
N GLY A 118 8.38 -15.21 1.23
CA GLY A 118 8.62 -15.76 2.57
C GLY A 118 8.50 -17.28 2.75
N GLN A 119 8.59 -18.09 1.69
CA GLN A 119 8.78 -19.55 1.84
C GLN A 119 10.19 -20.05 1.49
N GLY A 120 11.05 -19.20 0.92
CA GLY A 120 12.44 -19.54 0.57
C GLY A 120 13.51 -18.73 1.28
N VAL A 121 13.13 -17.70 2.04
CA VAL A 121 14.08 -16.80 2.71
C VAL A 121 13.73 -16.72 4.21
N GLY A 122 14.55 -17.34 5.05
CA GLY A 122 14.28 -17.60 6.47
C GLY A 122 14.33 -16.40 7.42
N THR A 123 14.03 -15.17 7.00
CA THR A 123 14.01 -14.00 7.90
C THR A 123 12.79 -13.12 7.72
N ALA A 124 12.26 -12.58 8.83
CA ALA A 124 11.17 -11.63 8.79
C ALA A 124 11.66 -10.29 8.18
N PRO A 125 10.87 -9.62 7.31
CA PRO A 125 11.23 -8.32 6.79
C PRO A 125 11.51 -7.31 7.91
N GLY A 126 12.69 -6.67 7.88
CA GLY A 126 13.10 -5.69 8.89
C GLY A 126 13.88 -6.25 10.07
N GLU A 127 14.30 -7.52 10.03
CA GLU A 127 15.23 -8.09 11.02
C GLU A 127 16.56 -7.32 11.07
N GLU A 128 17.05 -6.75 9.96
CA GLU A 128 18.29 -5.96 9.99
C GLU A 128 18.14 -4.70 10.86
N MET A 129 16.98 -4.05 10.77
CA MET A 129 16.67 -2.86 11.57
C MET A 129 16.43 -3.22 13.04
N ARG A 130 15.84 -4.38 13.33
CA ARG A 130 15.72 -4.91 14.70
C ARG A 130 17.09 -5.26 15.29
N SER A 131 17.97 -5.85 14.48
CA SER A 131 19.36 -6.15 14.87
C SER A 131 20.12 -4.87 15.20
N ALA A 132 20.00 -3.82 14.37
CA ALA A 132 20.59 -2.51 14.64
C ALA A 132 20.13 -1.93 15.99
N LEU A 133 18.81 -1.94 16.24
CA LEU A 133 18.22 -1.46 17.49
C LEU A 133 18.75 -2.25 18.70
N THR A 134 18.83 -3.58 18.58
CA THR A 134 19.26 -4.47 19.68
C THR A 134 20.75 -4.32 19.95
N ALA A 135 21.58 -4.26 18.91
CA ALA A 135 23.02 -4.09 19.03
C ALA A 135 23.37 -2.73 19.68
N ALA A 136 22.74 -1.65 19.23
CA ALA A 136 22.93 -0.33 19.82
C ALA A 136 22.48 -0.27 21.28
N ASP A 137 21.32 -0.84 21.63
CA ASP A 137 20.82 -0.91 23.00
C ASP A 137 21.77 -1.70 23.91
N SER A 138 22.32 -2.83 23.42
CA SER A 138 23.28 -3.64 24.18
C SER A 138 24.61 -2.94 24.49
N LEU A 139 24.99 -1.96 23.66
CA LEU A 139 26.20 -1.15 23.82
C LEU A 139 25.92 0.21 24.50
N GLY A 140 24.66 0.52 24.81
CA GLY A 140 24.27 1.83 25.33
C GLY A 140 24.43 2.98 24.32
N ILE A 141 24.47 2.69 23.02
CA ILE A 141 24.60 3.68 21.95
C ILE A 141 23.20 4.23 21.62
N PRO A 142 22.98 5.56 21.67
CA PRO A 142 21.67 6.13 21.34
C PRO A 142 21.28 5.93 19.87
N CYS A 143 20.06 5.44 19.65
CA CYS A 143 19.44 5.34 18.33
C CYS A 143 18.67 6.61 17.95
N VAL A 144 18.73 7.02 16.69
CA VAL A 144 17.95 8.14 16.13
C VAL A 144 17.16 7.67 14.92
N MET A 145 15.84 7.86 14.96
CA MET A 145 14.93 7.52 13.86
C MET A 145 15.00 8.63 12.82
N VAL A 146 15.54 8.34 11.64
CA VAL A 146 15.81 9.35 10.60
C VAL A 146 14.83 9.34 9.44
N ASP A 147 13.87 8.43 9.42
CA ASP A 147 12.91 8.32 8.31
C ASP A 147 11.64 9.16 8.52
N ARG A 148 10.99 9.50 7.41
CA ARG A 148 9.70 10.19 7.39
C ARG A 148 8.60 9.20 7.76
N PRO A 149 7.57 9.61 8.51
CA PRO A 149 6.43 8.74 8.80
C PRO A 149 5.89 8.09 7.52
N ILE A 150 5.87 6.76 7.46
CA ILE A 150 5.50 6.02 6.24
C ILE A 150 4.11 6.43 5.70
N GLN A 151 3.19 6.82 6.61
CA GLN A 151 1.87 7.31 6.25
C GLN A 151 1.94 8.61 5.43
N VAL A 152 2.86 9.51 5.78
CA VAL A 152 3.09 10.75 5.01
C VAL A 152 3.69 10.40 3.66
N THR A 153 4.73 9.56 3.63
CA THR A 153 5.39 9.10 2.40
C THR A 153 4.38 8.51 1.40
N LEU A 154 3.58 7.54 1.84
CA LEU A 154 2.57 6.89 1.02
C LEU A 154 1.46 7.86 0.58
N ASN A 155 0.92 8.67 1.50
CA ASN A 155 -0.13 9.63 1.14
C ASN A 155 0.38 10.74 0.22
N ARG A 156 1.64 11.14 0.31
CA ARG A 156 2.29 12.08 -0.63
C ARG A 156 2.41 11.46 -2.01
N ALA A 157 2.85 10.20 -2.11
CA ALA A 157 2.93 9.49 -3.38
C ALA A 157 1.55 9.46 -4.04
N TRP A 158 0.50 9.16 -3.28
CA TRP A 158 -0.89 9.26 -3.77
C TRP A 158 -1.27 10.67 -4.22
N ALA A 159 -0.99 11.69 -3.40
CA ALA A 159 -1.47 13.04 -3.62
C ALA A 159 -0.76 13.77 -4.78
N LYS A 160 0.54 13.52 -5.00
CA LYS A 160 1.32 14.07 -6.13
C LYS A 160 0.95 13.48 -7.48
N ASN A 161 0.38 12.28 -7.51
CA ASN A 161 0.00 11.62 -8.76
C ASN A 161 -1.17 12.35 -9.48
N THR A 162 -1.09 12.36 -10.81
CA THR A 162 -2.20 12.73 -11.69
C THR A 162 -3.33 11.69 -11.60
N PHE A 163 -4.49 11.97 -12.19
CA PHE A 163 -5.59 11.00 -12.22
C PHE A 163 -5.14 9.67 -12.86
N THR A 164 -4.44 9.72 -14.00
CA THR A 164 -3.88 8.54 -14.67
C THR A 164 -2.88 7.80 -13.80
N GLY A 165 -1.96 8.53 -13.14
CA GLY A 165 -0.99 7.92 -12.21
C GLY A 165 -1.66 7.21 -11.04
N LYS A 166 -2.74 7.79 -10.49
CA LYS A 166 -3.55 7.17 -9.43
C LYS A 166 -4.21 5.88 -9.89
N VAL A 167 -4.77 5.85 -11.10
CA VAL A 167 -5.38 4.64 -11.66
C VAL A 167 -4.32 3.56 -11.88
N LYS A 168 -3.16 3.89 -12.46
CA LYS A 168 -2.04 2.95 -12.63
C LYS A 168 -1.56 2.39 -11.30
N LEU A 169 -1.35 3.26 -10.30
CA LEU A 169 -0.91 2.87 -8.96
C LEU A 169 -1.93 1.98 -8.25
N LEU A 170 -3.23 2.31 -8.33
CA LEU A 170 -4.29 1.42 -7.82
C LEU A 170 -4.26 0.07 -8.53
N GLY A 171 -4.15 0.06 -9.86
CA GLY A 171 -4.06 -1.17 -10.64
C GLY A 171 -2.89 -2.05 -10.21
N ALA A 172 -1.70 -1.46 -10.04
CA ALA A 172 -0.51 -2.17 -9.58
C ALA A 172 -0.67 -2.72 -8.16
N LEU A 173 -1.18 -1.92 -7.21
CA LEU A 173 -1.39 -2.35 -5.83
C LEU A 173 -2.45 -3.43 -5.71
N LEU A 174 -3.55 -3.31 -6.46
CA LEU A 174 -4.60 -4.35 -6.51
C LEU A 174 -4.05 -5.62 -7.15
N SER A 175 -3.34 -5.51 -8.27
CA SER A 175 -2.69 -6.65 -8.90
C SER A 175 -1.75 -7.36 -7.92
N SER A 176 -0.90 -6.63 -7.20
CA SER A 176 -0.01 -7.20 -6.18
C SER A 176 -0.77 -7.83 -4.99
N ALA A 177 -1.79 -7.15 -4.46
CA ALA A 177 -2.58 -7.65 -3.32
C ALA A 177 -3.41 -8.89 -3.66
N PHE A 178 -3.83 -9.05 -4.91
CA PHE A 178 -4.63 -10.18 -5.38
C PHE A 178 -3.84 -11.22 -6.20
N SER A 179 -2.57 -10.95 -6.52
CA SER A 179 -1.67 -11.88 -7.20
C SER A 179 -1.16 -12.96 -6.26
N ARG A 180 -1.03 -14.18 -6.78
CA ARG A 180 -0.77 -15.40 -6.00
C ARG A 180 0.33 -16.30 -6.55
N GLY A 181 1.04 -15.89 -7.60
CA GLY A 181 2.13 -16.69 -8.13
C GLY A 181 3.27 -16.74 -7.11
N GLU A 182 3.52 -17.89 -6.50
CA GLU A 182 4.79 -18.11 -5.79
C GLU A 182 5.92 -17.86 -6.77
N MET A 183 6.92 -17.09 -6.35
CA MET A 183 8.05 -16.81 -7.23
C MET A 183 8.89 -18.07 -7.36
N THR A 184 9.29 -18.43 -8.58
CA THR A 184 10.17 -19.58 -8.77
C THR A 184 11.55 -19.27 -8.15
N GLN A 185 12.34 -20.30 -7.83
CA GLN A 185 13.69 -20.08 -7.29
C GLN A 185 14.54 -19.26 -8.26
N GLU A 186 14.37 -19.45 -9.56
CA GLU A 186 15.06 -18.69 -10.61
C GLU A 186 14.63 -17.22 -10.60
N GLU A 187 13.35 -16.92 -10.39
CA GLU A 187 12.88 -15.53 -10.25
C GLU A 187 13.46 -14.86 -8.99
N VAL A 188 13.50 -15.57 -7.87
CA VAL A 188 14.10 -15.05 -6.61
C VAL A 188 15.61 -14.83 -6.76
N GLU A 189 16.31 -15.73 -7.44
CA GLU A 189 17.74 -15.60 -7.70
C GLU A 189 18.03 -14.45 -8.68
N SER A 190 17.18 -14.26 -9.68
CA SER A 190 17.27 -13.13 -10.61
C SER A 190 17.14 -11.76 -9.91
N LEU A 191 16.36 -11.69 -8.82
CA LEU A 191 16.22 -10.48 -8.00
C LEU A 191 17.47 -10.14 -7.18
N LYS A 192 18.41 -11.07 -6.99
CA LYS A 192 19.71 -10.80 -6.35
C LYS A 192 20.69 -10.10 -7.30
N ASN A 193 20.43 -10.14 -8.60
CA ASN A 193 21.27 -9.49 -9.59
C ASN A 193 20.96 -7.99 -9.63
N ARG A 194 21.95 -7.17 -9.27
CA ARG A 194 21.84 -5.70 -9.24
C ARG A 194 21.38 -5.13 -10.59
N SER A 195 21.90 -5.64 -11.71
CA SER A 195 21.52 -5.20 -13.05
C SER A 195 20.04 -5.44 -13.38
N VAL A 196 19.44 -6.51 -12.86
CA VAL A 196 18.00 -6.81 -13.02
C VAL A 196 17.18 -5.87 -12.15
N MET A 197 17.60 -5.67 -10.90
CA MET A 197 16.94 -4.74 -9.97
C MET A 197 16.98 -3.30 -10.51
N ASP A 198 18.12 -2.86 -11.03
CA ASP A 198 18.30 -1.53 -11.63
C ASP A 198 17.36 -1.35 -12.83
N GLY A 199 17.26 -2.36 -13.71
CA GLY A 199 16.34 -2.34 -14.85
C GLY A 199 14.86 -2.28 -14.43
N MET A 200 14.45 -3.05 -13.42
CA MET A 200 13.09 -3.00 -12.87
C MET A 200 12.78 -1.63 -12.24
N MET A 201 13.75 -1.02 -11.56
CA MET A 201 13.62 0.31 -10.97
C MET A 201 13.53 1.40 -12.05
N GLU A 202 14.23 1.25 -13.16
CA GLU A 202 14.15 2.17 -14.31
C GLU A 202 12.78 2.07 -15.00
N GLU A 203 12.28 0.87 -15.25
CA GLU A 203 10.93 0.66 -15.79
C GLU A 203 9.84 1.21 -14.85
N LEU A 204 9.96 0.97 -13.54
CA LEU A 204 9.04 1.53 -12.55
C LEU A 204 9.10 3.06 -12.54
N SER A 205 10.29 3.64 -12.67
CA SER A 205 10.49 5.09 -12.73
C SER A 205 9.83 5.70 -13.96
N ALA A 206 9.91 5.04 -15.11
CA ALA A 206 9.21 5.47 -16.33
C ALA A 206 7.69 5.32 -16.21
N TYR A 207 7.22 4.24 -15.57
CA TYR A 207 5.79 3.94 -15.47
C TYR A 207 5.05 4.78 -14.41
N LEU A 208 5.70 5.06 -13.27
CA LEU A 208 5.17 5.79 -12.11
C LEU A 208 6.19 6.83 -11.56
N PRO A 209 6.54 7.87 -12.35
CA PRO A 209 7.61 8.81 -11.99
C PRO A 209 7.35 9.58 -10.68
N GLN A 210 6.10 9.96 -10.41
CA GLN A 210 5.74 10.64 -9.15
C GLN A 210 5.87 9.72 -7.92
N VAL A 211 5.77 8.40 -8.11
CA VAL A 211 5.98 7.44 -7.03
C VAL A 211 7.47 7.34 -6.71
N LYS A 212 8.33 7.24 -7.74
CA LYS A 212 9.79 7.26 -7.56
C LYS A 212 10.26 8.56 -6.92
N GLU A 213 9.75 9.71 -7.39
CA GLU A 213 10.07 11.02 -6.81
C GLU A 213 9.80 11.04 -5.29
N VAL A 214 8.68 10.50 -4.84
CA VAL A 214 8.31 10.56 -3.41
C VAL A 214 8.95 9.46 -2.56
N LEU A 215 9.03 8.23 -3.08
CA LEU A 215 9.52 7.07 -2.34
C LEU A 215 11.05 6.99 -2.32
N ILE A 216 11.72 7.53 -3.33
CA ILE A 216 13.17 7.52 -3.47
C ILE A 216 13.71 8.94 -3.30
N ASP A 217 13.51 9.83 -4.27
CA ASP A 217 14.24 11.12 -4.30
C ASP A 217 13.97 12.03 -3.08
N GLU A 218 12.69 12.21 -2.73
CA GLU A 218 12.30 12.96 -1.53
C GLU A 218 12.75 12.24 -0.25
N ARG A 219 12.73 10.91 -0.24
CA ARG A 219 13.07 10.12 0.93
C ARG A 219 14.57 10.17 1.20
N ASP A 220 15.40 10.04 0.18
CA ASP A 220 16.86 10.21 0.26
C ASP A 220 17.23 11.59 0.81
N ARG A 221 16.56 12.64 0.31
CA ARG A 221 16.74 14.00 0.84
C ARG A 221 16.37 14.08 2.32
N TYR A 222 15.27 13.44 2.71
CA TYR A 222 14.80 13.44 4.09
C TYR A 222 15.78 12.71 5.03
N LEU A 223 16.22 11.52 4.64
CA LEU A 223 17.19 10.71 5.36
C LEU A 223 18.51 11.47 5.53
N ALA A 224 19.06 12.00 4.43
CA ALA A 224 20.30 12.76 4.46
C ALA A 224 20.21 13.98 5.38
N ALA A 225 19.12 14.75 5.32
CA ALA A 225 18.91 15.89 6.19
C ALA A 225 18.86 15.49 7.67
N LYS A 226 18.13 14.42 8.02
CA LYS A 226 18.01 13.96 9.40
C LYS A 226 19.30 13.35 9.96
N ILE A 227 20.06 12.63 9.13
CA ILE A 227 21.40 12.16 9.49
C ILE A 227 22.32 13.36 9.70
N TRP A 228 22.29 14.35 8.81
CA TRP A 228 23.15 15.54 8.89
C TRP A 228 22.89 16.40 10.14
N GLU A 229 21.62 16.55 10.53
CA GLU A 229 21.18 17.26 11.74
C GLU A 229 21.48 16.48 13.04
N THR A 230 21.79 15.19 12.95
CA THR A 230 22.07 14.37 14.14
C THR A 230 23.41 14.78 14.78
N PRO A 231 23.44 15.08 16.09
CA PRO A 231 24.68 15.46 16.77
C PRO A 231 25.56 14.24 17.02
N GLY A 232 26.87 14.41 16.82
CA GLY A 232 27.89 13.37 16.96
C GLY A 232 29.04 13.60 15.97
N ASN A 233 30.21 13.05 16.27
CA ASN A 233 31.39 13.08 15.41
C ASN A 233 31.48 11.85 14.53
N LYS A 234 31.09 10.67 15.06
CA LYS A 234 31.04 9.41 14.33
C LYS A 234 29.60 8.88 14.33
N LEU A 235 28.95 8.90 13.17
CA LEU A 235 27.58 8.43 13.01
C LEU A 235 27.56 7.19 12.13
N LEU A 236 26.76 6.18 12.48
CA LEU A 236 26.49 5.03 11.62
C LEU A 236 25.01 5.01 11.26
N ALA A 237 24.69 5.12 9.98
CA ALA A 237 23.34 5.08 9.44
C ALA A 237 23.04 3.72 8.79
N VAL A 238 22.07 2.98 9.33
CA VAL A 238 21.59 1.71 8.77
C VAL A 238 20.41 2.01 7.85
N LEU A 239 20.63 1.83 6.55
CA LEU A 239 19.69 2.17 5.47
C LEU A 239 19.45 0.97 4.55
N GLY A 240 18.29 0.92 3.91
CA GLY A 240 18.06 0.03 2.77
C GLY A 240 19.02 0.36 1.63
N ALA A 241 19.55 -0.67 0.97
CA ALA A 241 20.59 -0.51 -0.06
C ALA A 241 20.21 0.47 -1.19
N GLY A 242 18.92 0.55 -1.54
CA GLY A 242 18.40 1.46 -2.56
C GLY A 242 18.50 2.96 -2.21
N HIS A 243 18.74 3.30 -0.95
CA HIS A 243 18.82 4.69 -0.49
C HIS A 243 20.26 5.20 -0.29
N LEU A 244 21.27 4.32 -0.40
CA LEU A 244 22.68 4.69 -0.14
C LEU A 244 23.18 5.78 -1.09
N ASP A 245 23.03 5.56 -2.40
CA ASP A 245 23.54 6.47 -3.43
C ASP A 245 22.93 7.87 -3.31
N GLY A 246 21.60 7.96 -3.20
CA GLY A 246 20.91 9.24 -3.07
C GLY A 246 21.20 9.94 -1.75
N THR A 247 21.24 9.20 -0.64
CA THR A 247 21.55 9.77 0.68
C THR A 247 22.97 10.33 0.72
N GLU A 248 23.96 9.61 0.18
CA GLU A 248 25.34 10.10 0.10
C GLU A 248 25.43 11.40 -0.70
N GLN A 249 24.80 11.45 -1.88
CA GLN A 249 24.80 12.64 -2.73
C GLN A 249 24.23 13.85 -1.99
N TRP A 250 23.11 13.68 -1.27
CA TRP A 250 22.52 14.76 -0.48
C TRP A 250 23.41 15.19 0.69
N ILE A 251 24.05 14.26 1.42
CA ILE A 251 24.99 14.59 2.49
C ILE A 251 26.15 15.44 1.95
N ARG A 252 26.72 15.08 0.81
CA ARG A 252 27.81 15.84 0.18
C ARG A 252 27.37 17.27 -0.20
N ARG A 253 26.16 17.42 -0.75
CA ARG A 253 25.58 18.74 -1.08
C ARG A 253 25.32 19.60 0.16
N LEU A 254 24.83 18.99 1.25
CA LEU A 254 24.65 19.67 2.54
C LEU A 254 26.00 20.15 3.10
N ALA A 255 27.02 19.30 3.03
CA ALA A 255 28.37 19.64 3.47
C ALA A 255 29.02 20.75 2.63
N ALA A 256 28.73 20.80 1.33
CA ALA A 256 29.19 21.84 0.41
C ALA A 256 28.39 23.16 0.53
N GLY A 257 27.29 23.18 1.31
CA GLY A 257 26.41 24.36 1.42
C GLY A 257 25.52 24.60 0.19
N GLU A 258 25.42 23.63 -0.73
CA GLU A 258 24.60 23.71 -1.95
C GLU A 258 23.12 23.40 -1.69
N ALA A 259 22.81 22.83 -0.53
CA ALA A 259 21.48 22.43 -0.12
C ALA A 259 21.21 22.81 1.33
N SER A 260 19.92 23.01 1.67
CA SER A 260 19.46 23.19 3.05
C SER A 260 18.95 21.88 3.62
N ALA A 261 19.19 21.67 4.92
CA ALA A 261 18.61 20.56 5.69
C ALA A 261 17.10 20.73 5.94
N ASP A 262 16.50 21.86 5.55
CA ASP A 262 15.05 22.04 5.65
C ASP A 262 14.29 21.08 4.73
N VAL A 263 13.50 20.22 5.36
CA VAL A 263 12.64 19.20 4.74
C VAL A 263 11.15 19.44 4.99
N SER A 264 10.77 20.63 5.49
CA SER A 264 9.37 20.99 5.81
C SER A 264 8.40 20.77 4.63
N SER A 265 8.82 21.14 3.42
CA SER A 265 8.07 20.96 2.17
C SER A 265 7.75 19.51 1.80
N ILE A 266 8.58 18.57 2.26
CA ILE A 266 8.44 17.13 2.01
C ILE A 266 7.96 16.36 3.24
N SER A 267 7.71 17.05 4.36
CA SER A 267 7.30 16.45 5.64
C SER A 267 5.78 16.34 5.83
N THR A 268 4.96 16.94 4.96
CA THR A 268 3.49 16.98 5.07
C THR A 268 2.81 16.53 3.77
N VAL A 269 1.52 16.18 3.80
CA VAL A 269 0.78 15.78 2.58
C VAL A 269 0.24 17.03 1.87
N PRO A 270 0.39 17.18 0.54
CA PRO A 270 -0.14 18.34 -0.17
C PRO A 270 -1.67 18.42 -0.11
N PRO A 271 -2.25 19.64 -0.10
CA PRO A 271 -3.68 19.84 0.10
C PRO A 271 -4.53 19.29 -1.06
N LYS A 272 -5.75 18.82 -0.75
CA LYS A 272 -6.70 18.30 -1.75
C LYS A 272 -7.29 19.42 -2.61
N LYS A 273 -7.46 19.15 -3.91
CA LYS A 273 -8.17 20.04 -4.84
C LYS A 273 -9.69 19.95 -4.62
N LYS A 274 -10.37 21.10 -4.51
CA LYS A 274 -11.81 21.22 -4.23
C LYS A 274 -12.63 21.11 -5.53
N SER A 275 -12.82 19.92 -6.09
CA SER A 275 -13.67 19.78 -7.27
C SER A 275 -14.37 18.43 -7.34
N ALA A 276 -15.69 18.45 -7.11
CA ALA A 276 -16.73 17.56 -7.66
C ALA A 276 -17.92 17.55 -6.68
N LYS A 277 -18.75 18.60 -6.70
CA LYS A 277 -20.01 18.64 -5.92
C LYS A 277 -21.29 18.70 -6.76
N PHE A 278 -21.21 18.78 -8.09
CA PHE A 278 -22.36 19.22 -8.88
C PHE A 278 -23.04 18.16 -9.79
N ALA A 279 -22.44 17.00 -10.05
CA ALA A 279 -23.03 16.03 -10.99
C ALA A 279 -24.15 15.14 -10.38
N GLY A 280 -24.26 15.05 -9.05
CA GLY A 280 -25.14 14.09 -8.38
C GLY A 280 -26.58 14.55 -8.08
N ALA A 281 -26.92 15.82 -8.34
CA ALA A 281 -28.19 16.41 -7.87
C ALA A 281 -29.34 16.36 -8.89
N LEU A 282 -29.06 16.20 -10.19
CA LEU A 282 -30.06 16.31 -11.25
C LEU A 282 -31.09 15.18 -11.21
N ILE A 283 -30.65 13.95 -10.94
CA ILE A 283 -31.50 12.75 -10.98
C ILE A 283 -32.43 12.67 -9.75
N PRO A 284 -31.97 12.95 -8.51
CA PRO A 284 -32.86 13.10 -7.37
C PRO A 284 -33.92 14.18 -7.59
N LEU A 285 -33.56 15.31 -8.22
CA LEU A 285 -34.47 16.43 -8.46
C LEU A 285 -35.57 16.07 -9.48
N LEU A 286 -35.23 15.31 -10.53
CA LEU A 286 -36.19 14.83 -11.53
C LEU A 286 -37.19 13.83 -10.93
N ILE A 287 -36.73 12.91 -10.07
CA ILE A 287 -37.62 11.94 -9.42
C ILE A 287 -38.54 12.64 -8.40
N LEU A 288 -38.02 13.61 -7.63
CA LEU A 288 -38.84 14.44 -6.74
C LEU A 288 -39.91 15.23 -7.52
N ALA A 289 -39.57 15.77 -8.69
CA ALA A 289 -40.53 16.45 -9.56
C ALA A 289 -41.62 15.52 -10.08
N LEU A 290 -41.29 14.28 -10.46
CA LEU A 290 -42.26 13.27 -10.90
C LEU A 290 -43.20 12.86 -9.77
N LEU A 291 -42.67 12.66 -8.55
CA LEU A 291 -43.49 12.38 -7.37
C LEU A 291 -44.45 13.55 -7.08
N ALA A 292 -43.95 14.78 -7.08
CA ALA A 292 -44.77 15.98 -6.88
C ALA A 292 -45.87 16.11 -7.95
N ALA A 293 -45.56 15.86 -9.22
CA ALA A 293 -46.55 15.85 -10.29
C ALA A 293 -47.64 14.79 -10.04
N GLY A 294 -47.27 13.59 -9.61
CA GLY A 294 -48.23 12.52 -9.26
C GLY A 294 -49.19 12.91 -8.13
N PHE A 295 -48.75 13.68 -7.13
CA PHE A 295 -49.61 14.22 -6.08
C PHE A 295 -50.60 15.27 -6.60
N VAL A 296 -50.17 16.08 -7.57
CA VAL A 296 -51.01 17.14 -8.16
C VAL A 296 -52.05 16.55 -9.10
N THR A 297 -51.71 15.53 -9.90
CA THR A 297 -52.60 14.97 -10.93
C THR A 297 -53.47 13.80 -10.43
N GLY A 298 -52.92 12.92 -9.58
CA GLY A 298 -53.58 11.68 -9.15
C GLY A 298 -54.27 11.74 -7.78
N GLY A 299 -54.04 12.81 -7.02
CA GLY A 299 -54.57 12.99 -5.67
C GLY A 299 -53.82 12.21 -4.58
N ALA A 300 -53.92 12.67 -3.33
CA ALA A 300 -53.08 12.20 -2.22
C ALA A 300 -53.22 10.69 -1.91
N ALA A 301 -54.43 10.13 -2.05
CA ALA A 301 -54.68 8.71 -1.78
C ALA A 301 -53.97 7.79 -2.80
N THR A 302 -54.10 8.12 -4.09
CA THR A 302 -53.47 7.38 -5.20
C THR A 302 -51.94 7.45 -5.11
N SER A 303 -51.39 8.64 -4.85
CA SER A 303 -49.94 8.81 -4.70
C SER A 303 -49.39 8.09 -3.47
N ALA A 304 -50.13 8.04 -2.36
CA ALA A 304 -49.74 7.28 -1.18
C ALA A 304 -49.73 5.77 -1.45
N GLU A 305 -50.73 5.25 -2.16
CA GLU A 305 -50.78 3.85 -2.54
C GLU A 305 -49.63 3.47 -3.50
N MET A 306 -49.33 4.34 -4.46
CA MET A 306 -48.21 4.18 -5.38
C MET A 306 -46.85 4.14 -4.64
N LEU A 307 -46.63 5.07 -3.71
CA LEU A 307 -45.43 5.09 -2.87
C LEU A 307 -45.31 3.84 -2.01
N LEU A 308 -46.43 3.35 -1.44
CA LEU A 308 -46.44 2.14 -0.64
C LEU A 308 -46.10 0.90 -1.48
N ARG A 309 -46.71 0.76 -2.66
CA ARG A 309 -46.42 -0.34 -3.59
C ARG A 309 -44.95 -0.31 -4.04
N TRP A 310 -44.42 0.87 -4.34
CA TRP A 310 -43.01 1.04 -4.70
C TRP A 310 -42.06 0.68 -3.54
N LEU A 311 -42.36 1.15 -2.33
CA LEU A 311 -41.62 0.79 -1.11
C LEU A 311 -41.64 -0.72 -0.89
N LEU A 312 -42.81 -1.36 -1.00
CA LEU A 312 -42.95 -2.79 -0.75
C LEU A 312 -42.18 -3.62 -1.77
N TRP A 313 -42.31 -3.35 -3.08
CA TRP A 313 -41.58 -4.11 -4.10
C TRP A 313 -40.08 -3.92 -4.01
N ASN A 314 -39.62 -2.68 -3.92
CA ASN A 314 -38.19 -2.36 -3.89
C ASN A 314 -37.55 -2.78 -2.54
N GLY A 315 -38.19 -2.43 -1.44
CA GLY A 315 -37.70 -2.72 -0.08
C GLY A 315 -37.70 -4.22 0.23
N SER A 316 -38.76 -4.95 -0.09
CA SER A 316 -38.85 -6.39 0.25
C SER A 316 -37.84 -7.23 -0.52
N LEU A 317 -37.61 -6.94 -1.80
CA LEU A 317 -36.61 -7.66 -2.61
C LEU A 317 -35.18 -7.32 -2.17
N ALA A 318 -34.90 -6.07 -1.81
CA ALA A 318 -33.62 -5.69 -1.21
C ALA A 318 -33.39 -6.40 0.15
N ALA A 319 -34.42 -6.46 0.99
CA ALA A 319 -34.39 -7.18 2.27
C ALA A 319 -34.19 -8.68 2.07
N ALA A 320 -34.86 -9.29 1.09
CA ALA A 320 -34.68 -10.70 0.72
C ALA A 320 -33.23 -10.98 0.29
N GLY A 321 -32.60 -10.08 -0.47
CA GLY A 321 -31.18 -10.15 -0.80
C GLY A 321 -30.27 -10.12 0.43
N SER A 322 -30.57 -9.28 1.42
CA SER A 322 -29.84 -9.26 2.70
C SER A 322 -30.07 -10.53 3.54
N ILE A 323 -31.28 -11.07 3.54
CA ILE A 323 -31.61 -12.34 4.23
C ILE A 323 -30.83 -13.49 3.59
N ALA A 324 -30.80 -13.56 2.25
CA ALA A 324 -30.04 -14.57 1.51
C ALA A 324 -28.53 -14.50 1.83
N ALA A 325 -28.00 -13.29 2.06
CA ALA A 325 -26.64 -13.08 2.51
C ALA A 325 -26.40 -13.40 4.01
N LEU A 326 -27.43 -13.81 4.77
CA LEU A 326 -27.36 -14.01 6.23
C LEU A 326 -26.90 -12.74 6.99
N ALA A 327 -27.39 -11.58 6.56
CA ALA A 327 -27.12 -10.30 7.20
C ALA A 327 -27.73 -10.22 8.62
N HIS A 328 -27.21 -9.32 9.44
CA HIS A 328 -27.82 -9.04 10.74
C HIS A 328 -29.28 -8.53 10.58
N PRO A 329 -30.21 -8.83 11.50
CA PRO A 329 -31.61 -8.37 11.38
C PRO A 329 -31.74 -6.85 11.21
N LEU A 330 -30.90 -6.08 11.88
CA LEU A 330 -30.84 -4.62 11.68
C LEU A 330 -30.47 -4.25 10.24
N THR A 331 -29.53 -4.95 9.63
CA THR A 331 -29.13 -4.74 8.22
C THR A 331 -30.29 -5.03 7.28
N VAL A 332 -31.07 -6.10 7.53
CA VAL A 332 -32.29 -6.42 6.75
C VAL A 332 -33.31 -5.28 6.81
N LEU A 333 -33.56 -4.72 8.00
CA LEU A 333 -34.44 -3.57 8.18
C LEU A 333 -33.92 -2.33 7.46
N VAL A 334 -32.61 -2.07 7.53
CA VAL A 334 -31.98 -0.97 6.81
C VAL A 334 -32.10 -1.15 5.30
N SER A 335 -31.89 -2.35 4.77
CA SER A 335 -32.09 -2.64 3.34
C SER A 335 -33.52 -2.36 2.89
N PHE A 336 -34.51 -2.78 3.66
CA PHE A 336 -35.92 -2.51 3.37
C PHE A 336 -36.21 -1.00 3.32
N ALA A 337 -35.81 -0.27 4.37
CA ALA A 337 -36.13 1.15 4.52
C ALA A 337 -35.34 2.06 3.58
N SER A 338 -34.10 1.68 3.23
CA SER A 338 -33.22 2.52 2.40
C SER A 338 -33.36 2.26 0.89
N ALA A 339 -34.03 1.18 0.46
CA ALA A 339 -34.19 0.87 -0.96
C ALA A 339 -34.83 2.00 -1.79
N PRO A 340 -35.91 2.67 -1.35
CA PRO A 340 -36.49 3.78 -2.11
C PRO A 340 -35.55 4.98 -2.20
N VAL A 341 -34.82 5.27 -1.12
CA VAL A 341 -33.85 6.38 -1.06
C VAL A 341 -32.68 6.12 -2.01
N ALA A 342 -32.20 4.88 -2.06
CA ALA A 342 -31.15 4.46 -2.99
C ALA A 342 -31.58 4.64 -4.46
N THR A 343 -32.83 4.31 -4.80
CA THR A 343 -33.37 4.51 -6.15
C THR A 343 -33.37 5.98 -6.60
N LEU A 344 -33.43 6.94 -5.67
CA LEU A 344 -33.37 8.37 -6.02
C LEU A 344 -31.99 8.81 -6.52
N ASN A 345 -30.94 8.03 -6.27
CA ASN A 345 -29.58 8.33 -6.68
C ASN A 345 -28.96 7.14 -7.41
N PRO A 346 -28.80 7.20 -8.75
CA PRO A 346 -28.29 6.06 -9.53
C PRO A 346 -26.83 5.70 -9.22
N PHE A 347 -26.11 6.55 -8.48
CA PHE A 347 -24.76 6.27 -8.01
C PHE A 347 -24.72 5.61 -6.62
N VAL A 348 -25.87 5.44 -5.95
CA VAL A 348 -25.97 4.92 -4.58
C VAL A 348 -26.96 3.76 -4.54
N GLY A 349 -26.46 2.52 -4.58
CA GLY A 349 -27.29 1.32 -4.40
C GLY A 349 -27.68 1.07 -2.93
N VAL A 350 -28.80 0.39 -2.72
CA VAL A 350 -29.28 -0.01 -1.37
C VAL A 350 -28.24 -0.83 -0.60
N GLY A 351 -27.43 -1.61 -1.32
CA GLY A 351 -26.33 -2.36 -0.73
C GLY A 351 -25.28 -1.51 -0.05
N LEU A 352 -25.13 -0.23 -0.39
CA LEU A 352 -24.21 0.66 0.33
C LEU A 352 -24.71 0.90 1.76
N PHE A 353 -26.00 1.17 1.94
CA PHE A 353 -26.60 1.35 3.26
C PHE A 353 -26.58 0.05 4.07
N ALA A 354 -26.94 -1.07 3.43
CA ALA A 354 -26.90 -2.40 4.04
C ALA A 354 -25.48 -2.77 4.47
N GLY A 355 -24.50 -2.65 3.57
CA GLY A 355 -23.11 -2.96 3.83
C GLY A 355 -22.48 -2.06 4.89
N MET A 356 -22.81 -0.76 4.92
CA MET A 356 -22.36 0.14 5.99
C MET A 356 -22.97 -0.21 7.34
N CYS A 357 -24.27 -0.57 7.38
CA CYS A 357 -24.92 -1.04 8.60
C CYS A 357 -24.27 -2.32 9.11
N GLU A 358 -24.07 -3.31 8.24
CA GLU A 358 -23.41 -4.55 8.59
C GLU A 358 -21.98 -4.29 9.08
N ALA A 359 -21.21 -3.45 8.38
CA ALA A 359 -19.85 -3.11 8.80
C ALA A 359 -19.81 -2.36 10.14
N ALA A 360 -20.86 -1.65 10.52
CA ALA A 360 -20.97 -1.00 11.83
C ALA A 360 -21.29 -2.01 12.95
N VAL A 361 -22.14 -3.00 12.67
CA VAL A 361 -22.53 -4.06 13.61
C VAL A 361 -21.43 -5.11 13.74
N ARG A 362 -20.95 -5.65 12.63
CA ARG A 362 -19.89 -6.66 12.51
C ARG A 362 -18.62 -6.03 11.93
N ARG A 363 -17.97 -5.21 12.74
CA ARG A 363 -16.76 -4.45 12.39
C ARG A 363 -15.69 -5.32 11.71
N PRO A 364 -15.40 -5.09 10.42
CA PRO A 364 -14.31 -5.75 9.73
C PRO A 364 -12.96 -5.27 10.26
N ARG A 365 -12.00 -6.20 10.35
CA ARG A 365 -10.66 -5.93 10.85
C ARG A 365 -9.64 -6.04 9.73
N VAL A 366 -8.45 -5.47 9.93
CA VAL A 366 -7.37 -5.51 8.93
C VAL A 366 -6.98 -6.96 8.58
N LYS A 367 -6.96 -7.87 9.56
CA LYS A 367 -6.74 -9.31 9.29
C LYS A 367 -7.72 -9.91 8.28
N ASP A 368 -8.97 -9.42 8.26
CA ASP A 368 -9.98 -9.91 7.32
C ASP A 368 -9.65 -9.45 5.89
N MET A 369 -8.90 -8.35 5.70
CA MET A 369 -8.36 -7.97 4.38
C MET A 369 -7.19 -8.84 3.97
N GLU A 370 -6.30 -9.17 4.91
CA GLU A 370 -5.10 -9.99 4.66
C GLU A 370 -5.45 -11.39 4.17
N THR A 371 -6.55 -11.98 4.66
CA THR A 371 -7.04 -13.31 4.23
C THR A 371 -8.11 -13.25 3.14
N LEU A 372 -8.52 -12.05 2.70
CA LEU A 372 -9.67 -11.88 1.80
C LEU A 372 -9.50 -12.66 0.50
N SER A 373 -8.31 -12.60 -0.11
CA SER A 373 -8.01 -13.31 -1.35
C SER A 373 -8.22 -14.82 -1.17
N ASP A 374 -7.69 -15.41 -0.11
CA ASP A 374 -7.83 -16.83 0.19
C ASP A 374 -9.29 -17.21 0.51
N ASP A 375 -10.01 -16.34 1.24
CA ASP A 375 -11.39 -16.60 1.68
C ASP A 375 -12.40 -16.57 0.53
N VAL A 376 -12.29 -15.65 -0.44
CA VAL A 376 -13.27 -15.54 -1.54
C VAL A 376 -13.22 -16.70 -2.55
N LEU A 377 -12.24 -17.61 -2.45
CA LEU A 377 -12.22 -18.82 -3.27
C LEU A 377 -13.21 -19.89 -2.79
N ARG A 378 -13.63 -19.81 -1.53
CA ARG A 378 -14.51 -20.80 -0.93
C ARG A 378 -15.86 -20.16 -0.73
N PHE A 379 -16.93 -20.84 -1.12
CA PHE A 379 -18.29 -20.36 -0.89
C PHE A 379 -18.52 -19.97 0.59
N ARG A 380 -18.02 -20.79 1.54
CA ARG A 380 -18.08 -20.49 2.97
C ARG A 380 -17.25 -19.26 3.40
N GLY A 381 -16.20 -18.92 2.66
CA GLY A 381 -15.35 -17.77 2.99
C GLY A 381 -16.06 -16.44 2.75
N PHE A 382 -16.97 -16.35 1.76
CA PHE A 382 -17.85 -15.19 1.60
C PHE A 382 -18.72 -14.89 2.82
N TYR A 383 -19.09 -15.90 3.61
CA TYR A 383 -19.91 -15.72 4.81
C TYR A 383 -19.09 -15.57 6.10
N ARG A 384 -17.85 -16.10 6.12
CA ARG A 384 -16.98 -16.06 7.32
C ARG A 384 -16.11 -14.81 7.37
N ASN A 385 -15.56 -14.40 6.24
CA ASN A 385 -14.74 -13.20 6.16
C ASN A 385 -15.66 -11.98 6.23
N ARG A 386 -15.47 -11.11 7.23
CA ARG A 386 -16.38 -9.98 7.48
C ARG A 386 -16.45 -9.01 6.29
N ILE A 387 -15.36 -8.87 5.54
CA ILE A 387 -15.29 -7.97 4.37
C ILE A 387 -16.00 -8.60 3.19
N ALA A 388 -15.69 -9.87 2.89
CA ALA A 388 -16.41 -10.61 1.85
C ALA A 388 -17.91 -10.68 2.14
N HIS A 389 -18.29 -10.79 3.42
CA HIS A 389 -19.68 -10.86 3.86
C HIS A 389 -20.40 -9.52 3.66
N VAL A 390 -19.76 -8.40 4.02
CA VAL A 390 -20.27 -7.05 3.71
C VAL A 390 -20.45 -6.85 2.20
N LEU A 391 -19.48 -7.30 1.39
CA LEU A 391 -19.57 -7.23 -0.08
C LEU A 391 -20.69 -8.11 -0.63
N LEU A 392 -20.88 -9.32 -0.10
CA LEU A 392 -21.96 -10.21 -0.48
C LEU A 392 -23.33 -9.57 -0.18
N ILE A 393 -23.49 -8.99 1.01
CA ILE A 393 -24.69 -8.25 1.41
C ILE A 393 -24.93 -7.09 0.45
N PHE A 394 -23.88 -6.32 0.13
CA PHE A 394 -23.96 -5.22 -0.83
C PHE A 394 -24.50 -5.70 -2.18
N VAL A 395 -23.93 -6.77 -2.73
CA VAL A 395 -24.31 -7.29 -4.05
C VAL A 395 -25.74 -7.81 -4.04
N LEU A 396 -26.11 -8.69 -3.10
CA LEU A 396 -27.41 -9.35 -3.12
C LEU A 396 -28.56 -8.37 -2.82
N SER A 397 -28.38 -7.44 -1.88
CA SER A 397 -29.39 -6.40 -1.62
C SER A 397 -29.52 -5.41 -2.78
N SER A 398 -28.41 -5.03 -3.41
CA SER A 398 -28.45 -4.16 -4.61
C SER A 398 -29.13 -4.83 -5.79
N LEU A 399 -28.88 -6.12 -6.00
CA LEU A 399 -29.58 -6.91 -7.02
C LEU A 399 -31.08 -6.98 -6.72
N GLY A 400 -31.46 -7.24 -5.46
CA GLY A 400 -32.86 -7.24 -5.03
C GLY A 400 -33.55 -5.89 -5.29
N GLY A 401 -32.91 -4.78 -4.89
CA GLY A 401 -33.44 -3.43 -5.16
C GLY A 401 -33.51 -3.09 -6.65
N ALA A 402 -32.54 -3.53 -7.45
CA ALA A 402 -32.57 -3.34 -8.90
C ALA A 402 -33.75 -4.06 -9.56
N ILE A 403 -34.00 -5.32 -9.18
CA ILE A 403 -35.18 -6.09 -9.64
C ILE A 403 -36.47 -5.39 -9.20
N GLY A 404 -36.54 -4.95 -7.94
CA GLY A 404 -37.70 -4.23 -7.43
C GLY A 404 -37.99 -2.92 -8.16
N ASN A 405 -36.96 -2.16 -8.51
CA ASN A 405 -37.10 -0.97 -9.35
C ASN A 405 -37.60 -1.30 -10.76
N PHE A 406 -37.09 -2.38 -11.37
CA PHE A 406 -37.52 -2.81 -12.70
C PHE A 406 -39.01 -3.20 -12.75
N ILE A 407 -39.55 -3.70 -11.64
CA ILE A 407 -40.97 -4.04 -11.50
C ILE A 407 -41.79 -2.79 -11.15
N ALA A 408 -41.34 -2.00 -10.19
CA ALA A 408 -42.15 -0.93 -9.60
C ALA A 408 -42.16 0.36 -10.43
N VAL A 409 -41.07 0.73 -11.10
CA VAL A 409 -40.99 1.98 -11.88
C VAL A 409 -41.96 1.99 -13.07
N PRO A 410 -42.04 0.94 -13.92
CA PRO A 410 -43.06 0.88 -14.97
C PRO A 410 -44.48 0.95 -14.43
N ALA A 411 -44.76 0.26 -13.32
CA ALA A 411 -46.07 0.27 -12.67
C ALA A 411 -46.47 1.67 -12.16
N LEU A 412 -45.50 2.48 -11.71
CA LEU A 412 -45.73 3.87 -11.32
C LEU A 412 -46.06 4.76 -12.53
N ILE A 413 -45.37 4.55 -13.65
CA ILE A 413 -45.58 5.33 -14.88
C ILE A 413 -46.94 5.03 -15.49
N THR A 414 -47.34 3.75 -15.56
CA THR A 414 -48.65 3.35 -16.12
C THR A 414 -49.83 3.71 -15.24
N SER A 415 -49.62 4.14 -13.99
CA SER A 415 -50.68 4.67 -13.13
C SER A 415 -50.82 6.20 -13.18
N LEU A 416 -49.88 6.90 -13.84
CA LEU A 416 -49.91 8.36 -14.02
C LEU A 416 -50.62 8.80 -15.32
N PHE A 417 -50.79 7.86 -16.26
CA PHE A 417 -51.50 8.01 -17.53
C PHE A 417 -52.62 6.98 -17.57
#